data_AF-A0A9E5YHX8-F1
#
_entry.id   AF-A0A9E5YHX8-F1
#
_cell.length_a   1.000
_cell.length_b   1.000
_cell.length_c   1.000
_cell.angle_alpha   90.00
_cell.angle_beta   90.00
_cell.angle_gamma   90.00
#
_symmetry.space_group_name_H-M   'P 1'
#
loop_
_entity.id
_entity.type
_entity.pdbx_description
1 polymer ?
#
loop_
_entity_poly.entity_id
_entity_poly.type
_entity_poly.pdbx_seq_one_letter_code
_entity_poly.pdbx_strand_id
1 'polypeptide(L)'
;MRLKSQWFAEEKDSDSMFEVYIYHMGNGINAFSVYSVQRRGDIQKIDLAQFAYQTESSLYLVHGPYYLEIIAATPSENILSKMTSLAQNFIKNTHVDTKSIRVLGFFPKENLDQDSIALIAKNAFGFDGLDRVFTATYNLDGSKVTAFISKRKTPQEAKDLAIDFHKHFITFGGKDIKPGVAVKDIKMIEIMDTFDIMFSLNSYLAGVHEA
;
A
#
# COMPACT_ATOMS: atom_id res chain seq x y z
N MET A 1 -15.07 -6.63 -8.41
CA MET A 1 -14.03 -7.60 -7.97
C MET A 1 -14.50 -8.98 -8.39
N ARG A 2 -13.63 -9.81 -8.97
CA ARG A 2 -13.95 -11.21 -9.32
C ARG A 2 -12.93 -12.13 -8.64
N LEU A 3 -13.40 -13.10 -7.89
CA LEU A 3 -12.59 -14.13 -7.23
C LEU A 3 -12.65 -15.43 -8.02
N LYS A 4 -11.51 -16.10 -8.16
CA LYS A 4 -11.43 -17.53 -8.47
C LYS A 4 -10.62 -18.19 -7.36
N SER A 5 -11.18 -19.24 -6.74
CA SER A 5 -10.47 -20.09 -5.78
C SER A 5 -10.33 -21.50 -6.35
N GLN A 6 -9.21 -22.15 -6.05
CA GLN A 6 -8.95 -23.52 -6.44
C GLN A 6 -8.09 -24.22 -5.38
N TRP A 7 -8.49 -25.44 -5.03
CA TRP A 7 -7.73 -26.34 -4.15
C TRP A 7 -6.80 -27.22 -4.97
N PHE A 8 -5.58 -27.41 -4.47
CA PHE A 8 -4.62 -28.35 -5.02
C PHE A 8 -4.17 -29.30 -3.90
N ALA A 9 -4.28 -30.60 -4.18
CA ALA A 9 -3.81 -31.68 -3.32
C ALA A 9 -3.12 -32.72 -4.19
N GLU A 10 -2.05 -33.34 -3.68
CA GLU A 10 -1.44 -34.48 -4.35
C GLU A 10 -2.19 -35.78 -4.01
N GLU A 11 -2.42 -36.63 -5.03
CA GLU A 11 -3.12 -37.91 -4.86
C GLU A 11 -2.43 -38.89 -3.90
N LYS A 12 -1.13 -38.71 -3.63
CA LYS A 12 -0.32 -39.62 -2.81
C LYS A 12 0.20 -39.02 -1.50
N ASP A 13 -0.09 -37.74 -1.24
CA ASP A 13 0.36 -37.04 -0.04
C ASP A 13 -0.65 -35.94 0.33
N SER A 14 -1.57 -36.27 1.24
CA SER A 14 -2.57 -35.33 1.75
C SER A 14 -1.98 -34.18 2.58
N ASP A 15 -0.73 -34.32 3.05
CA ASP A 15 -0.04 -33.27 3.79
C ASP A 15 0.58 -32.21 2.85
N SER A 16 0.65 -32.50 1.55
CA SER A 16 1.06 -31.57 0.49
C SER A 16 -0.14 -30.82 -0.11
N MET A 17 -0.98 -30.21 0.73
CA MET A 17 -2.16 -29.44 0.31
C MET A 17 -1.94 -27.93 0.42
N PHE A 18 -2.33 -27.19 -0.62
CA PHE A 18 -2.44 -25.73 -0.58
C PHE A 18 -3.65 -25.24 -1.36
N GLU A 19 -4.16 -24.08 -0.96
CA GLU A 19 -5.24 -23.38 -1.64
C GLU A 19 -4.70 -22.14 -2.35
N VAL A 20 -5.24 -21.86 -3.53
CA VAL A 20 -4.88 -20.69 -4.33
C VAL A 20 -6.10 -19.80 -4.51
N TYR A 21 -5.95 -18.54 -4.15
CA TYR A 21 -6.91 -17.48 -4.40
C TYR A 21 -6.35 -16.50 -5.41
N ILE A 22 -7.10 -16.26 -6.50
CA ILE A 22 -6.74 -15.31 -7.55
C ILE A 22 -7.83 -14.25 -7.64
N TYR A 23 -7.52 -13.05 -7.17
CA TYR A 23 -8.41 -11.90 -7.18
C TYR A 23 -8.10 -11.00 -8.37
N HIS A 24 -9.08 -10.80 -9.27
CA HIS A 24 -8.97 -9.75 -10.28
C HIS A 24 -9.49 -8.41 -9.71
N MET A 25 -8.56 -7.51 -9.43
CA MET A 25 -8.78 -6.23 -8.73
C MET A 25 -9.09 -5.07 -9.67
N GLY A 26 -9.12 -5.33 -10.99
CA GLY A 26 -9.46 -4.36 -12.03
C GLY A 26 -8.25 -3.62 -12.58
N ASN A 27 -7.30 -3.24 -11.73
CA ASN A 27 -6.02 -2.64 -12.10
C ASN A 27 -4.95 -2.91 -11.02
N GLY A 28 -3.67 -2.64 -11.34
CA GLY A 28 -2.57 -2.91 -10.42
C GLY A 28 -2.51 -2.02 -9.18
N ILE A 29 -3.10 -0.83 -9.21
CA ILE A 29 -3.19 0.04 -8.01
C ILE A 29 -4.14 -0.60 -6.98
N ASN A 30 -5.28 -1.13 -7.43
CA ASN A 30 -6.22 -1.81 -6.54
C ASN A 30 -5.64 -3.11 -5.98
N ALA A 31 -4.90 -3.88 -6.80
CA ALA A 31 -4.19 -5.08 -6.34
C ALA A 31 -3.11 -4.73 -5.31
N PHE A 32 -2.33 -3.69 -5.57
CA PHE A 32 -1.34 -3.16 -4.63
C PHE A 32 -1.98 -2.70 -3.31
N SER A 33 -3.13 -2.03 -3.35
CA SER A 33 -3.83 -1.59 -2.13
C SER A 33 -4.07 -2.76 -1.18
N VAL A 34 -4.65 -3.86 -1.66
CA VAL A 34 -4.91 -5.06 -0.84
C VAL A 34 -3.61 -5.68 -0.35
N TYR A 35 -2.65 -5.91 -1.26
CA TYR A 35 -1.33 -6.45 -0.93
C TYR A 35 -0.66 -5.67 0.21
N SER A 36 -0.68 -4.35 0.12
CA SER A 36 0.07 -3.48 1.03
C SER A 36 -0.51 -3.42 2.44
N VAL A 37 -1.84 -3.50 2.59
CA VAL A 37 -2.51 -3.44 3.90
C VAL A 37 -2.63 -4.80 4.58
N GLN A 38 -2.63 -5.89 3.82
CA GLN A 38 -2.72 -7.25 4.37
C GLN A 38 -1.38 -7.80 4.84
N ARG A 39 -0.28 -7.14 4.48
CA ARG A 39 1.05 -7.59 4.84
C ARG A 39 1.25 -7.57 6.35
N ARG A 40 1.38 -8.77 6.94
CA ARG A 40 1.56 -9.02 8.39
C ARG A 40 2.92 -9.66 8.63
N GLY A 41 3.39 -9.63 9.89
CA GLY A 41 4.76 -9.96 10.33
C GLY A 41 5.37 -11.28 9.85
N ASP A 42 6.66 -11.47 10.16
CA ASP A 42 7.52 -12.57 9.71
C ASP A 42 7.54 -12.78 8.19
N ILE A 43 7.87 -11.68 7.50
CA ILE A 43 7.86 -11.58 6.05
C ILE A 43 9.24 -11.94 5.50
N GLN A 44 9.28 -12.85 4.55
CA GLN A 44 10.42 -13.11 3.69
C GLN A 44 10.17 -12.49 2.32
N LYS A 45 11.06 -11.59 1.87
CA LYS A 45 11.03 -11.05 0.52
C LYS A 45 11.45 -12.14 -0.47
N ILE A 46 10.69 -12.27 -1.55
CA ILE A 46 10.95 -13.24 -2.62
C ILE A 46 11.07 -12.52 -3.95
N ASP A 47 12.05 -12.92 -4.76
CA ASP A 47 12.27 -12.34 -6.09
C ASP A 47 11.39 -13.05 -7.15
N LEU A 48 10.07 -12.83 -7.04
CA LEU A 48 9.08 -13.35 -7.98
C LEU A 48 8.36 -12.24 -8.76
N ALA A 49 8.08 -11.13 -8.09
CA ALA A 49 7.43 -9.97 -8.66
C ALA A 49 7.82 -8.73 -7.85
N GLN A 50 7.56 -7.53 -8.40
CA GLN A 50 7.82 -6.26 -7.70
C GLN A 50 7.17 -6.22 -6.31
N PHE A 51 5.98 -6.81 -6.18
CA PHE A 51 5.27 -6.95 -4.91
C PHE A 51 5.01 -8.43 -4.69
N ALA A 52 5.91 -9.08 -3.98
CA ALA A 52 5.77 -10.46 -3.57
C ALA A 52 6.41 -10.66 -2.21
N TYR A 53 5.76 -11.44 -1.36
CA TYR A 53 6.35 -11.90 -0.12
C TYR A 53 5.83 -13.26 0.27
N GLN A 54 6.58 -13.90 1.16
CA GLN A 54 6.28 -15.19 1.71
C GLN A 54 6.30 -15.11 3.24
N THR A 55 5.52 -15.98 3.87
CA THR A 55 5.53 -16.30 5.29
C THR A 55 5.84 -17.79 5.44
N GLU A 56 5.84 -18.33 6.65
CA GLU A 56 6.09 -19.76 6.87
C GLU A 56 5.15 -20.68 6.05
N SER A 57 3.89 -20.30 5.87
CA SER A 57 2.87 -21.13 5.23
C SER A 57 2.20 -20.51 4.01
N SER A 58 2.51 -19.26 3.65
CA SER A 58 1.76 -18.54 2.62
C SER A 58 2.64 -17.70 1.71
N LEU A 59 2.22 -17.55 0.45
CA LEU A 59 2.86 -16.71 -0.57
C LEU A 59 1.83 -15.73 -1.12
N TYR A 60 2.20 -14.45 -1.17
CA TYR A 60 1.36 -13.36 -1.64
C TYR A 60 2.07 -12.60 -2.74
N LEU A 61 1.36 -12.25 -3.82
CA LEU A 61 1.94 -11.41 -4.89
C LEU A 61 0.92 -10.55 -5.62
N VAL A 62 1.43 -9.50 -6.27
CA VAL A 62 0.69 -8.71 -7.27
C VAL A 62 1.30 -8.94 -8.65
N HIS A 63 0.45 -9.28 -9.62
CA HIS A 63 0.82 -9.37 -11.03
C HIS A 63 -0.21 -8.63 -11.89
N GLY A 64 0.12 -7.41 -12.31
CA GLY A 64 -0.84 -6.55 -13.03
C GLY A 64 -2.11 -6.31 -12.20
N PRO A 65 -3.33 -6.58 -12.72
CA PRO A 65 -4.58 -6.42 -11.97
C PRO A 65 -4.86 -7.57 -10.98
N TYR A 66 -3.99 -8.57 -10.89
CA TYR A 66 -4.20 -9.74 -10.05
C TYR A 66 -3.50 -9.60 -8.71
N TYR A 67 -4.23 -9.90 -7.64
CA TYR A 67 -3.67 -10.18 -6.31
C TYR A 67 -3.84 -11.68 -6.03
N LEU A 68 -2.76 -12.34 -5.64
CA LEU A 68 -2.72 -13.78 -5.40
C LEU A 68 -2.39 -14.04 -3.93
N GLU A 69 -3.09 -15.01 -3.36
CA GLU A 69 -2.79 -15.63 -2.06
C GLU A 69 -2.68 -17.13 -2.29
N ILE A 70 -1.55 -17.73 -1.91
CA ILE A 70 -1.35 -19.16 -1.91
C ILE A 70 -1.07 -19.57 -0.47
N ILE A 71 -1.87 -20.48 0.08
CA ILE A 71 -1.85 -20.83 1.50
C ILE A 71 -1.70 -22.34 1.63
N ALA A 72 -0.60 -22.79 2.24
CA ALA A 72 -0.40 -24.19 2.60
C ALA A 72 -1.21 -24.55 3.84
N ALA A 73 -1.77 -25.75 3.85
CA ALA A 73 -2.40 -26.31 5.04
C ALA A 73 -1.36 -26.63 6.13
N THR A 74 -0.22 -27.20 5.73
CA THR A 74 0.91 -27.52 6.60
C THR A 74 2.21 -27.02 5.95
N PRO A 75 3.00 -26.15 6.60
CA PRO A 75 4.23 -25.62 6.02
C PRO A 75 5.34 -26.67 5.92
N SER A 76 6.03 -26.71 4.78
CA SER A 76 7.23 -27.52 4.53
C SER A 76 8.04 -26.92 3.37
N GLU A 77 9.33 -27.19 3.28
CA GLU A 77 10.15 -26.70 2.16
C GLU A 77 9.61 -27.20 0.80
N ASN A 78 9.12 -28.44 0.76
CA ASN A 78 8.53 -29.04 -0.43
C ASN A 78 7.27 -28.28 -0.89
N ILE A 79 6.34 -27.99 0.03
CA ILE A 79 5.10 -27.29 -0.34
C ILE A 79 5.38 -25.85 -0.78
N LEU A 80 6.31 -25.16 -0.11
CA LEU A 80 6.71 -23.79 -0.46
C LEU A 80 7.34 -23.72 -1.86
N SER A 81 8.16 -24.71 -2.22
CA SER A 81 8.72 -24.84 -3.58
C SER A 81 7.63 -25.05 -4.64
N LYS A 82 6.62 -25.87 -4.34
CA LYS A 82 5.47 -26.09 -5.24
C LYS A 82 4.61 -24.84 -5.40
N MET A 83 4.32 -24.14 -4.31
CA MET A 83 3.57 -22.86 -4.32
C MET A 83 4.32 -21.81 -5.16
N THR A 84 5.65 -21.71 -4.99
CA THR A 84 6.52 -20.84 -5.77
C THR A 84 6.47 -21.18 -7.26
N SER A 85 6.54 -22.47 -7.60
CA SER A 85 6.44 -22.94 -8.98
C SER A 85 5.08 -22.62 -9.62
N LEU A 86 3.99 -22.73 -8.85
CA LEU A 86 2.66 -22.33 -9.30
C LEU A 86 2.58 -20.83 -9.57
N ALA A 87 3.09 -20.00 -8.66
CA ALA A 87 3.15 -18.55 -8.81
C ALA A 87 3.95 -18.14 -10.07
N GLN A 88 5.12 -18.75 -10.28
CA GLN A 88 5.95 -18.52 -11.47
C GLN A 88 5.20 -18.90 -12.76
N ASN A 89 4.53 -20.05 -12.77
CA ASN A 89 3.72 -20.49 -13.90
C ASN A 89 2.54 -19.55 -14.17
N PHE A 90 1.90 -19.03 -13.13
CA PHE A 90 0.84 -18.04 -13.28
C PHE A 90 1.36 -16.76 -13.94
N ILE A 91 2.48 -16.22 -13.45
CA ILE A 91 3.13 -15.01 -14.02
C ILE A 91 3.48 -15.22 -15.48
N LYS A 92 4.13 -16.35 -15.80
CA LYS A 92 4.58 -16.68 -17.17
C LYS A 92 3.42 -16.81 -18.16
N ASN A 93 2.31 -17.42 -17.73
CA ASN A 93 1.17 -17.72 -18.62
C ASN A 93 0.09 -16.63 -18.63
N THR A 94 0.19 -15.64 -17.74
CA THR A 94 -0.80 -14.55 -17.65
C THR A 94 -0.18 -13.26 -18.16
N HIS A 95 -0.52 -12.88 -19.39
CA HIS A 95 -0.11 -11.60 -19.94
C HIS A 95 -0.86 -10.45 -19.26
N VAL A 96 -0.11 -9.48 -18.73
CA VAL A 96 -0.66 -8.28 -18.08
C VAL A 96 0.10 -7.04 -18.52
N ASP A 97 -0.60 -5.92 -18.61
CA ASP A 97 0.03 -4.60 -18.75
C ASP A 97 0.51 -4.13 -17.36
N THR A 98 1.77 -4.45 -17.02
CA THR A 98 2.39 -3.99 -15.77
C THR A 98 2.75 -2.51 -15.87
N LYS A 99 1.83 -1.64 -15.43
CA LYS A 99 2.13 -0.22 -15.26
C LYS A 99 2.81 0.03 -13.92
N SER A 100 3.99 0.63 -13.96
CA SER A 100 4.68 1.10 -12.76
C SER A 100 3.80 2.08 -11.97
N ILE A 101 3.73 1.88 -10.65
CA ILE A 101 3.07 2.80 -9.72
C ILE A 101 4.01 3.98 -9.49
N ARG A 102 3.98 4.96 -10.40
CA ARG A 102 4.91 6.11 -10.40
C ARG A 102 5.00 6.85 -9.06
N VAL A 103 3.90 6.92 -8.31
CA VAL A 103 3.83 7.62 -7.01
C VAL A 103 4.81 7.05 -6.00
N LEU A 104 5.16 5.77 -6.08
CA LEU A 104 6.14 5.16 -5.17
C LEU A 104 7.53 5.81 -5.30
N GLY A 105 7.86 6.34 -6.48
CA GLY A 105 9.12 7.06 -6.71
C GLY A 105 9.13 8.49 -6.18
N PHE A 106 8.02 9.00 -5.64
CA PHE A 106 7.95 10.34 -5.05
C PHE A 106 8.36 10.37 -3.58
N PHE A 107 8.38 9.23 -2.90
CA PHE A 107 8.87 9.12 -1.54
C PHE A 107 10.40 9.20 -1.51
N PRO A 108 11.00 10.16 -0.80
CA PRO A 108 12.44 10.18 -0.57
C PRO A 108 12.94 8.87 0.06
N LYS A 109 14.12 8.40 -0.35
CA LYS A 109 14.63 7.09 0.12
C LYS A 109 15.33 7.15 1.48
N GLU A 110 15.82 8.32 1.87
CA GLU A 110 16.51 8.51 3.14
C GLU A 110 15.55 8.32 4.30
N ASN A 111 15.94 7.52 5.31
CA ASN A 111 15.15 7.19 6.50
C ASN A 111 13.79 6.51 6.27
N LEU A 112 13.48 6.15 5.02
CA LEU A 112 12.26 5.45 4.63
C LEU A 112 12.31 4.00 5.08
N ASP A 113 11.31 3.58 5.84
CA ASP A 113 10.97 2.17 5.95
C ASP A 113 10.29 1.75 4.63
N GLN A 114 11.06 1.16 3.72
CA GLN A 114 10.55 0.74 2.39
C GLN A 114 9.37 -0.23 2.50
N ASP A 115 9.33 -1.00 3.58
CA ASP A 115 8.32 -1.98 3.82
C ASP A 115 7.02 -1.30 4.30
N SER A 116 7.08 -0.15 4.97
CA SER A 116 5.88 0.58 5.43
C SER A 116 4.99 1.16 4.31
N ILE A 117 5.42 1.13 3.05
CA ILE A 117 4.66 1.72 1.94
C ILE A 117 3.33 1.00 1.77
N ALA A 118 2.24 1.76 1.87
CA ALA A 118 0.89 1.23 1.69
C ALA A 118 -0.01 2.16 0.86
N LEU A 119 -1.16 1.64 0.45
CA LEU A 119 -2.22 2.41 -0.17
C LEU A 119 -3.54 2.21 0.57
N ILE A 120 -3.96 3.25 1.29
CA ILE A 120 -5.26 3.35 1.94
C ILE A 120 -6.30 3.72 0.88
N ALA A 121 -7.24 2.81 0.64
CA ALA A 121 -8.22 2.98 -0.43
C ALA A 121 -9.20 4.12 -0.16
N LYS A 122 -9.65 4.29 1.09
CA LYS A 122 -10.67 5.25 1.53
C LYS A 122 -10.47 5.64 2.99
N ASN A 123 -11.03 6.78 3.39
CA ASN A 123 -11.13 7.24 4.77
C ASN A 123 -9.78 7.30 5.49
N ALA A 124 -8.73 7.71 4.77
CA ALA A 124 -7.42 7.84 5.38
C ALA A 124 -7.46 8.91 6.48
N PHE A 125 -6.80 8.62 7.61
CA PHE A 125 -6.68 9.53 8.75
C PHE A 125 -8.04 9.97 9.33
N GLY A 126 -9.07 9.13 9.20
CA GLY A 126 -10.42 9.42 9.72
C GLY A 126 -11.25 10.39 8.87
N PHE A 127 -10.73 10.88 7.74
CA PHE A 127 -11.45 11.80 6.86
C PHE A 127 -12.10 11.07 5.67
N ASP A 128 -13.43 10.99 5.65
CA ASP A 128 -14.21 10.33 4.58
C ASP A 128 -13.89 10.85 3.16
N GLY A 129 -13.52 12.13 3.03
CA GLY A 129 -13.16 12.73 1.75
C GLY A 129 -11.81 12.26 1.19
N LEU A 130 -10.96 11.64 2.02
CA LEU A 130 -9.59 11.31 1.68
C LEU A 130 -9.43 9.84 1.30
N ASP A 131 -9.48 9.60 -0.02
CA ASP A 131 -9.30 8.30 -0.66
C ASP A 131 -7.97 8.18 -1.42
N ARG A 132 -7.60 6.95 -1.83
CA ARG A 132 -6.43 6.66 -2.68
C ARG A 132 -5.13 7.31 -2.16
N VAL A 133 -4.84 7.08 -0.88
CA VAL A 133 -3.68 7.68 -0.21
C VAL A 133 -2.55 6.66 -0.13
N PHE A 134 -1.47 6.94 -0.84
CA PHE A 134 -0.20 6.25 -0.60
C PHE A 134 0.41 6.80 0.68
N THR A 135 0.86 5.92 1.57
CA THR A 135 1.54 6.27 2.81
C THR A 135 2.92 5.64 2.85
N ALA A 136 3.83 6.26 3.59
CA ALA A 136 5.17 5.74 3.87
C ALA A 136 5.65 6.25 5.23
N THR A 137 6.20 5.37 6.05
CA THR A 137 6.77 5.69 7.36
C THR A 137 8.26 6.00 7.23
N TYR A 138 8.68 7.07 7.89
CA TYR A 138 10.07 7.48 8.05
C TYR A 138 10.46 7.37 9.52
N ASN A 139 11.68 6.93 9.79
CA ASN A 139 12.26 6.92 11.13
C ASN A 139 13.29 8.06 11.23
N LEU A 140 12.92 9.16 11.88
CA LEU A 140 13.75 10.35 12.06
C LEU A 140 14.14 10.48 13.53
N ASP A 141 15.42 10.29 13.85
CA ASP A 141 15.95 10.42 15.21
C ASP A 141 15.15 9.68 16.30
N GLY A 142 14.66 8.47 15.97
CA GLY A 142 13.86 7.64 16.86
C GLY A 142 12.35 7.93 16.85
N SER A 143 11.92 8.97 16.15
CA SER A 143 10.50 9.31 15.94
C SER A 143 10.00 8.73 14.61
N LYS A 144 8.76 8.25 14.59
CA LYS A 144 8.10 7.76 13.38
C LYS A 144 7.19 8.83 12.81
N VAL A 145 7.31 9.05 11.51
CA VAL A 145 6.55 10.07 10.80
C VAL A 145 5.92 9.46 9.56
N THR A 146 4.64 9.74 9.30
CA THR A 146 3.94 9.19 8.14
C THR A 146 3.82 10.22 7.03
N ALA A 147 4.58 10.04 5.94
CA ALA A 147 4.36 10.81 4.71
C ALA A 147 3.17 10.23 3.93
N PHE A 148 2.43 11.10 3.24
CA PHE A 148 1.31 10.66 2.42
C PHE A 148 1.21 11.41 1.08
N ILE A 149 0.67 10.74 0.06
CA ILE A 149 0.43 11.29 -1.27
C ILE A 149 -0.88 10.73 -1.82
N SER A 150 -1.75 11.61 -2.30
CA SER A 150 -3.00 11.26 -2.96
C SER A 150 -3.13 11.96 -4.31
N LYS A 151 -3.24 11.16 -5.38
CA LYS A 151 -3.40 11.67 -6.75
C LYS A 151 -4.88 11.92 -7.08
N ARG A 152 -5.15 13.11 -7.60
CA ARG A 152 -6.45 13.56 -8.10
C ARG A 152 -6.46 13.66 -9.62
N LYS A 153 -7.64 13.84 -10.22
CA LYS A 153 -7.75 13.92 -11.68
C LYS A 153 -7.24 15.26 -12.19
N THR A 154 -7.45 16.32 -11.41
CA THR A 154 -7.08 17.69 -11.78
C THR A 154 -6.32 18.39 -10.65
N PRO A 155 -5.55 19.44 -10.95
CA PRO A 155 -4.95 20.28 -9.91
C PRO A 155 -5.96 20.94 -8.98
N GLN A 156 -7.12 21.34 -9.52
CA GLN A 156 -8.19 21.94 -8.73
C GLN A 156 -8.75 20.95 -7.69
N GLU A 157 -9.02 19.70 -8.09
CA GLU A 157 -9.47 18.65 -7.16
C GLU A 157 -8.46 18.41 -6.02
N ALA A 158 -7.15 18.47 -6.30
CA ALA A 158 -6.13 18.32 -5.27
C ALA A 158 -6.10 19.50 -4.29
N LYS A 159 -6.26 20.73 -4.81
CA LYS A 159 -6.34 21.94 -4.01
C LYS A 159 -7.59 21.95 -3.11
N ASP A 160 -8.74 21.64 -3.66
CA ASP A 160 -10.00 21.61 -2.93
C ASP A 160 -9.95 20.56 -1.82
N LEU A 161 -9.39 19.38 -2.10
CA LEU A 161 -9.20 18.36 -1.09
C LEU A 161 -8.24 18.78 0.02
N ALA A 162 -7.14 19.47 -0.30
CA ALA A 162 -6.22 20.00 0.71
C ALA A 162 -6.94 20.97 1.65
N ILE A 163 -7.81 21.83 1.09
CA ILE A 163 -8.63 22.77 1.85
C ILE A 163 -9.63 22.04 2.75
N ASP A 164 -10.33 21.02 2.24
CA ASP A 164 -11.34 20.30 3.01
C ASP A 164 -10.72 19.39 4.08
N PHE A 165 -9.56 18.79 3.79
CA PHE A 165 -8.79 18.03 4.78
C PHE A 165 -8.26 18.93 5.90
N HIS A 166 -7.78 20.13 5.56
CA HIS A 166 -7.41 21.14 6.56
C HIS A 166 -8.60 21.51 7.46
N LYS A 167 -9.77 21.82 6.88
CA LYS A 167 -10.99 22.14 7.64
C LYS A 167 -11.42 20.99 8.57
N HIS A 168 -11.25 19.75 8.14
CA HIS A 168 -11.55 18.58 8.96
C HIS A 168 -10.76 18.65 10.27
N PHE A 169 -9.45 18.81 10.20
CA PHE A 169 -8.59 18.92 11.39
C PHE A 169 -8.91 20.14 12.29
N ILE A 170 -9.20 21.30 11.70
CA ILE A 170 -9.65 22.48 12.48
C ILE A 170 -10.94 22.17 13.25
N THR A 171 -11.87 21.43 12.63
CA THR A 171 -13.13 21.02 13.28
C THR A 171 -12.90 20.11 14.48
N PHE A 172 -11.83 19.31 14.48
CA PHE A 172 -11.41 18.44 15.58
C PHE A 172 -10.48 19.12 16.59
N GLY A 173 -10.38 20.46 16.58
CA GLY A 173 -9.63 21.23 17.57
C GLY A 173 -8.19 21.56 17.18
N GLY A 174 -7.81 21.30 15.92
CA GLY A 174 -6.51 21.67 15.39
C GLY A 174 -6.30 23.18 15.32
N LYS A 175 -5.05 23.60 15.46
CA LYS A 175 -4.62 25.00 15.41
C LYS A 175 -3.69 25.23 14.24
N ASP A 176 -3.97 26.28 13.45
CA ASP A 176 -3.06 26.70 12.39
C ASP A 176 -1.73 27.18 12.97
N ILE A 177 -0.63 26.62 12.45
CA ILE A 177 0.72 27.07 12.73
C ILE A 177 1.33 27.62 11.45
N LYS A 178 2.14 28.68 11.58
CA LYS A 178 2.94 29.17 10.46
C LYS A 178 4.12 28.23 10.25
N PRO A 179 4.22 27.53 9.11
CA PRO A 179 5.36 26.69 8.86
C PRO A 179 6.62 27.56 8.72
N GLY A 180 7.74 27.08 9.26
CA GLY A 180 9.06 27.71 9.08
C GLY A 180 9.64 27.53 7.68
N VAL A 181 8.89 26.94 6.74
CA VAL A 181 9.34 26.59 5.39
C VAL A 181 8.52 27.33 4.35
N ALA A 182 9.20 27.93 3.38
CA ALA A 182 8.57 28.64 2.26
C ALA A 182 8.11 27.66 1.16
N VAL A 183 7.13 26.81 1.47
CA VAL A 183 6.41 26.01 0.46
C VAL A 183 5.12 26.75 0.08
N LYS A 184 4.82 26.86 -1.21
CA LYS A 184 3.59 27.51 -1.66
C LYS A 184 2.38 26.68 -1.25
N ASP A 185 1.35 27.33 -0.72
CA ASP A 185 0.06 26.72 -0.35
C ASP A 185 0.17 25.58 0.69
N ILE A 186 1.22 25.58 1.50
CA ILE A 186 1.35 24.68 2.65
C ILE A 186 0.41 25.09 3.78
N LYS A 187 -0.19 24.10 4.42
CA LYS A 187 -0.94 24.21 5.67
C LYS A 187 -0.27 23.32 6.70
N MET A 188 -0.06 23.86 7.89
CA MET A 188 0.47 23.14 9.04
C MET A 188 -0.49 23.31 10.20
N ILE A 189 -0.90 22.20 10.79
CA ILE A 189 -1.86 22.14 11.88
C ILE A 189 -1.21 21.39 13.03
N GLU A 190 -1.36 21.91 14.24
CA GLU A 190 -1.06 21.19 15.48
C GLU A 190 -2.37 20.68 16.08
N ILE A 191 -2.42 19.39 16.39
CA ILE A 191 -3.50 18.76 17.16
C ILE A 191 -2.85 18.04 18.33
N MET A 192 -3.23 18.44 19.55
CA MET A 192 -2.56 18.01 20.77
C MET A 192 -1.06 18.33 20.71
N ASP A 193 -0.21 17.31 20.54
CA ASP A 193 1.25 17.43 20.50
C ASP A 193 1.84 16.88 19.18
N THR A 194 0.99 16.64 18.18
CA THR A 194 1.42 16.18 16.84
C THR A 194 1.14 17.21 15.77
N PHE A 195 1.89 17.13 14.68
CA PHE A 195 1.77 18.04 13.55
C PHE A 195 1.33 17.34 12.28
N ASP A 196 0.39 17.97 11.60
CA ASP A 196 -0.06 17.62 10.25
C ASP A 196 0.37 18.71 9.28
N ILE A 197 1.06 18.31 8.23
CA ILE A 197 1.47 19.18 7.13
C ILE A 197 0.78 18.69 5.87
N MET A 198 0.17 19.60 5.12
CA MET A 198 -0.48 19.27 3.85
C MET A 198 -0.32 20.40 2.84
N PHE A 199 -0.13 20.02 1.58
CA PHE A 199 -0.05 20.95 0.47
C PHE A 199 -0.54 20.29 -0.82
N SER A 200 -0.92 21.09 -1.80
CA SER A 200 -1.26 20.61 -3.14
C SER A 200 -0.22 21.03 -4.16
N LEU A 201 0.23 20.11 -5.00
CA LEU A 201 1.14 20.38 -6.12
C LEU A 201 0.66 19.65 -7.37
N ASN A 202 0.35 20.40 -8.44
CA ASN A 202 -0.35 19.86 -9.60
C ASN A 202 -1.58 19.07 -9.14
N SER A 203 -1.80 17.87 -9.68
CA SER A 203 -2.91 16.99 -9.30
C SER A 203 -2.63 16.11 -8.07
N TYR A 204 -1.75 16.52 -7.17
CA TYR A 204 -1.42 15.76 -5.96
C TYR A 204 -1.71 16.58 -4.71
N LEU A 205 -2.38 15.94 -3.76
CA LEU A 205 -2.34 16.31 -2.34
C LEU A 205 -1.20 15.50 -1.71
N ALA A 206 -0.31 16.14 -0.97
CA ALA A 206 0.77 15.46 -0.27
C ALA A 206 1.04 16.13 1.08
N GLY A 207 1.71 15.40 1.96
CA GLY A 207 1.92 15.89 3.31
C GLY A 207 2.56 14.89 4.23
N VAL A 208 2.52 15.24 5.51
CA VAL A 208 2.97 14.46 6.64
C VAL A 208 1.85 14.43 7.67
N HIS A 209 1.59 13.26 8.24
CA HIS A 209 0.56 13.02 9.24
C HIS A 209 1.18 12.52 10.54
N GLU A 210 0.69 13.06 11.67
CA GLU A 210 1.12 12.72 13.03
C GLU A 210 2.66 12.76 13.21
N ALA A 211 3.28 13.87 12.81
CA ALA A 211 4.71 14.15 13.03
C ALA A 211 5.00 14.69 14.44
#